data_AF-A0A9D4N3E2-F1
#
_entry.id   AF-A0A9D4N3E2-F1
#
_cell.length_a   1.000
_cell.length_b   1.000
_cell.length_c   1.000
_cell.angle_alpha   90.00
_cell.angle_beta   90.00
_cell.angle_gamma   90.00
#
_symmetry.space_group_name_H-M   'P 1'
#
loop_
_entity.id
_entity.type
_entity.pdbx_description
1 polymer ?
#
loop_
_entity_poly.entity_id
_entity_poly.type
_entity_poly.pdbx_seq_one_letter_code
_entity_poly.pdbx_strand_id
1 'polypeptide(L)'
;MFLFKLPNVIWVLLHAYGGLSLSGLVKSVAEINEIDPKDRENVISNLGSQIDRWLEVQKLYKRNSCINAISAISRYFVCLCNKRNGTFLTGLYLFTKLVYAGSVIGQFFVLNAFMATNYTMYGYEVLNSLLSKRPWRDSPRFPTVTFCDFEIRQLQNVQTFTVQCVLPANLFNEKVFIFMWFWLSLVTLVSVFSLLKWLYISTYKPSNLRYVKKYRTIVGKFPLRTERRLFKRFVHQYLRDDGVFVLRMLARNTTDIVIALLIDNLWQNYVGQQKRQLKNGSWSKNETNQLASD
;
A
#
# COMPACT_ATOMS: atom_id res chain seq x y z
N MET A 1 -2.21 -19.19 8.50
CA MET A 1 -3.31 -18.30 8.08
C MET A 1 -3.26 -16.93 8.78
N PHE A 2 -3.03 -16.86 10.10
CA PHE A 2 -3.03 -15.60 10.87
C PHE A 2 -2.01 -14.55 10.40
N LEU A 3 -0.77 -14.94 10.09
CA LEU A 3 0.27 -13.98 9.64
C LEU A 3 -0.10 -13.23 8.35
N PHE A 4 -0.91 -13.82 7.46
CA PHE A 4 -1.35 -13.15 6.23
C PHE A 4 -2.42 -12.08 6.47
N LYS A 5 -3.19 -12.20 7.56
CA LYS A 5 -4.26 -11.25 7.90
C LYS A 5 -3.75 -10.08 8.75
N LEU A 6 -2.63 -10.25 9.42
CA LEU A 6 -2.00 -9.26 10.30
C LEU A 6 -1.83 -7.88 9.62
N PRO A 7 -1.29 -7.77 8.38
CA PRO A 7 -1.12 -6.47 7.74
C PRO A 7 -2.46 -5.78 7.39
N ASN A 8 -3.51 -6.54 7.08
CA ASN A 8 -4.86 -6.00 6.88
C ASN A 8 -5.41 -5.39 8.17
N VAL A 9 -5.28 -6.10 9.29
CA VAL A 9 -5.75 -5.63 10.59
C VAL A 9 -5.01 -4.35 10.99
N ILE A 10 -3.69 -4.31 10.78
CA ILE A 10 -2.86 -3.12 10.98
C ILE A 10 -3.37 -1.94 10.15
N TRP A 11 -3.66 -2.16 8.86
CA TRP A 11 -4.21 -1.11 8.00
C TRP A 11 -5.56 -0.60 8.50
N VAL A 12 -6.48 -1.51 8.84
CA VAL A 12 -7.83 -1.16 9.30
C VAL A 12 -7.78 -0.35 10.61
N LEU A 13 -6.93 -0.73 11.55
CA LEU A 13 -6.73 0.01 12.79
C LEU A 13 -6.08 1.37 12.54
N LEU A 14 -4.99 1.42 11.76
CA LEU A 14 -4.18 2.62 11.66
C LEU A 14 -4.79 3.71 10.76
N HIS A 15 -5.52 3.36 9.70
CA HIS A 15 -6.15 4.38 8.85
C HIS A 15 -7.31 5.10 9.58
N ALA A 16 -7.94 4.46 10.57
CA ALA A 16 -8.96 5.08 11.41
C ALA A 16 -8.41 6.29 12.19
N TYR A 17 -7.15 6.23 12.63
CA TYR A 17 -6.48 7.37 13.27
C TYR A 17 -6.21 8.54 12.31
N GLY A 18 -6.28 8.33 10.99
CA GLY A 18 -6.10 9.37 9.98
C GLY A 18 -7.29 10.34 9.85
N GLY A 19 -8.39 10.11 10.59
CA GLY A 19 -9.56 10.98 10.59
C GLY A 19 -10.34 10.99 9.27
N LEU A 20 -10.04 10.05 8.35
CA LEU A 20 -10.72 9.87 7.08
C LEU A 20 -11.22 8.44 6.98
N SER A 21 -12.54 8.26 6.89
CA SER A 21 -13.15 6.96 6.60
C SER A 21 -12.95 6.62 5.12
N LEU A 22 -11.73 6.19 4.75
CA LEU A 22 -11.40 5.85 3.37
C LEU A 22 -12.33 4.76 2.81
N SER A 23 -12.70 3.79 3.65
CA SER A 23 -13.69 2.76 3.29
C SER A 23 -15.06 3.35 2.98
N GLY A 24 -15.49 4.40 3.70
CA GLY A 24 -16.73 5.11 3.43
C GLY A 24 -16.66 5.86 2.10
N LEU A 25 -15.58 6.61 1.87
CA LEU A 25 -15.38 7.32 0.60
C LEU A 25 -15.34 6.36 -0.60
N VAL A 26 -14.63 5.23 -0.49
CA VAL A 26 -14.55 4.23 -1.56
C VAL A 26 -15.93 3.63 -1.85
N LYS A 27 -16.73 3.33 -0.82
CA LYS A 27 -18.11 2.84 -1.00
C LYS A 27 -18.99 3.87 -1.70
N SER A 28 -19.02 5.10 -1.18
CA SER A 28 -19.78 6.19 -1.80
C SER A 28 -19.38 6.41 -3.26
N VAL A 29 -18.08 6.31 -3.57
CA VAL A 29 -17.55 6.51 -4.93
C VAL A 29 -17.81 5.33 -5.87
N ALA A 30 -17.93 4.12 -5.34
CA ALA A 30 -18.33 2.93 -6.10
C ALA A 30 -19.81 3.00 -6.50
N GLU A 31 -20.66 3.45 -5.59
CA GLU A 31 -22.12 3.58 -5.77
C GLU A 31 -22.51 4.72 -6.75
N ILE A 32 -21.64 5.72 -6.99
CA ILE A 32 -21.92 6.85 -7.91
C ILE A 32 -22.33 6.41 -9.31
N ASN A 33 -21.80 5.28 -9.81
CA ASN A 33 -22.10 4.84 -11.17
C ASN A 33 -23.55 4.38 -11.34
N GLU A 34 -24.21 3.99 -10.26
CA GLU A 34 -25.59 3.48 -10.25
C GLU A 34 -26.64 4.61 -10.04
N ILE A 35 -26.21 5.76 -9.52
CA ILE A 35 -27.08 6.90 -9.22
C ILE A 35 -27.46 7.66 -10.52
N ASP A 36 -28.59 8.37 -10.53
CA ASP A 36 -29.01 9.23 -11.64
C ASP A 36 -28.05 10.42 -11.88
N PRO A 37 -27.88 10.88 -13.13
CA PRO A 37 -26.87 11.88 -13.50
C PRO A 37 -27.02 13.22 -12.77
N LYS A 38 -28.25 13.62 -12.42
CA LYS A 38 -28.50 14.86 -11.65
C LYS A 38 -28.01 14.76 -10.20
N ASP A 39 -28.17 13.60 -9.58
CA ASP A 39 -27.76 13.38 -8.20
C ASP A 39 -26.26 13.09 -8.08
N ARG A 40 -25.64 12.56 -9.15
CA ARG A 40 -24.17 12.35 -9.21
C ARG A 40 -23.39 13.63 -8.91
N GLU A 41 -23.79 14.76 -9.47
CA GLU A 41 -23.07 16.03 -9.27
C GLU A 41 -23.12 16.49 -7.80
N ASN A 42 -24.27 16.32 -7.14
CA ASN A 42 -24.44 16.63 -5.73
C ASN A 42 -23.56 15.73 -4.84
N VAL A 43 -23.51 14.43 -5.15
CA VAL A 43 -22.65 13.47 -4.43
C VAL A 43 -21.18 13.80 -4.62
N ILE A 44 -20.74 14.10 -5.85
CA ILE A 44 -19.36 14.50 -6.14
C ILE A 44 -19.00 15.79 -5.39
N SER A 45 -19.93 16.75 -5.32
CA SER A 45 -19.73 18.01 -4.57
C SER A 45 -19.60 17.78 -3.06
N ASN A 46 -20.44 16.90 -2.51
CA ASN A 46 -20.36 16.52 -1.10
C ASN A 46 -19.04 15.80 -0.79
N LEU A 47 -18.60 14.88 -1.66
CA LEU A 47 -17.30 14.20 -1.53
C LEU A 47 -16.12 15.17 -1.63
N GLY A 48 -16.19 16.12 -2.57
CA GLY A 48 -15.20 17.19 -2.71
C GLY A 48 -15.10 18.03 -1.43
N SER A 49 -16.24 18.35 -0.83
CA SER A 49 -16.32 19.11 0.43
C SER A 49 -15.79 18.33 1.63
N GLN A 50 -16.06 17.02 1.71
CA GLN A 50 -15.50 16.14 2.75
C GLN A 50 -13.98 16.05 2.63
N ILE A 51 -13.44 15.86 1.42
CA ILE A 51 -12.00 15.82 1.17
C ILE A 51 -11.36 17.19 1.47
N ASP A 52 -11.98 18.31 1.08
CA ASP A 52 -11.48 19.67 1.38
C ASP A 52 -11.38 19.91 2.90
N ARG A 53 -12.45 19.62 3.64
CA ARG A 53 -12.45 19.72 5.12
C ARG A 53 -11.38 18.84 5.75
N TRP A 54 -11.22 17.61 5.28
CA TRP A 54 -10.17 16.73 5.77
C TRP A 54 -8.77 17.26 5.46
N LEU A 55 -8.51 17.75 4.24
CA LEU A 55 -7.24 18.37 3.87
C LEU A 55 -6.92 19.59 4.73
N GLU A 56 -7.94 20.36 5.12
CA GLU A 56 -7.79 21.51 6.01
C GLU A 56 -7.46 21.08 7.45
N VAL A 57 -8.18 20.13 8.02
CA VAL A 57 -7.88 19.56 9.36
C VAL A 57 -6.46 18.98 9.40
N GLN A 58 -6.02 18.30 8.35
CA GLN A 58 -4.66 17.77 8.23
C GLN A 58 -3.58 18.86 8.14
N LYS A 59 -3.91 20.11 7.76
CA LYS A 59 -2.97 21.24 7.87
C LYS A 59 -2.75 21.63 9.34
N LEU A 60 -3.78 21.53 10.17
CA LEU A 60 -3.78 21.91 11.59
C LEU A 60 -3.15 20.83 12.49
N TYR A 61 -3.33 19.55 12.16
CA TYR A 61 -2.86 18.41 12.96
C TYR A 61 -1.32 18.23 12.99
N LYS A 62 -0.57 19.16 12.40
CA LYS A 62 0.91 19.20 12.31
C LYS A 62 1.63 19.29 13.68
N ARG A 63 0.92 19.30 14.81
CA ARG A 63 1.45 19.62 16.16
C ARG A 63 1.26 18.52 17.22
N ASN A 64 1.02 17.25 16.84
CA ASN A 64 0.87 16.15 17.81
C ASN A 64 2.04 15.15 17.80
N SER A 65 2.59 14.85 18.99
CA SER A 65 3.81 14.06 19.21
C SER A 65 3.73 12.58 18.77
N CYS A 66 2.54 11.96 18.80
CA CYS A 66 2.38 10.54 18.41
C CYS A 66 2.61 10.32 16.89
N ILE A 67 2.24 11.30 16.06
CA ILE A 67 2.53 11.29 14.61
C ILE A 67 4.02 11.54 14.34
N ASN A 68 4.72 12.24 15.23
CA ASN A 68 6.18 12.37 15.12
C ASN A 68 6.89 11.02 15.33
N ALA A 69 6.36 10.14 16.18
CA ALA A 69 6.88 8.78 16.37
C ALA A 69 6.59 7.87 15.15
N ILE A 70 5.35 7.86 14.64
CA ILE A 70 5.00 7.07 13.45
C ILE A 70 5.74 7.59 12.20
N SER A 71 5.87 8.92 12.06
CA SER A 71 6.69 9.51 10.99
C SER A 71 8.17 9.26 11.18
N ALA A 72 8.68 9.04 12.40
CA ALA A 72 10.07 8.63 12.65
C ALA A 72 10.32 7.18 12.22
N ILE A 73 9.40 6.26 12.49
CA ILE A 73 9.47 4.87 12.02
C ILE A 73 9.39 4.81 10.49
N SER A 74 8.49 5.60 9.88
CA SER A 74 8.45 5.71 8.41
C SER A 74 9.70 6.37 7.84
N ARG A 75 10.33 7.33 8.54
CA ARG A 75 11.59 7.97 8.14
C ARG A 75 12.78 7.00 8.19
N TYR A 76 12.79 6.07 9.16
CA TYR A 76 13.86 5.07 9.29
C TYR A 76 13.76 4.01 8.19
N PHE A 77 12.57 3.49 7.92
CA PHE A 77 12.36 2.50 6.85
C PHE A 77 12.31 3.12 5.43
N VAL A 78 12.00 4.41 5.32
CA VAL A 78 12.03 5.19 4.08
C VAL A 78 13.11 6.27 4.20
N CYS A 79 14.36 5.83 4.37
CA CYS A 79 15.55 6.68 4.47
C CYS A 79 15.78 7.58 3.21
N LEU A 80 14.94 7.42 2.17
CA LEU A 80 14.98 8.16 0.89
C LEU A 80 13.92 9.27 0.76
N CYS A 81 12.95 9.40 1.67
CA CYS A 81 11.89 10.42 1.56
C CYS A 81 12.23 11.67 2.38
N ASN A 82 12.81 12.63 1.67
CA ASN A 82 13.09 14.01 2.08
C ASN A 82 12.00 14.62 3.00
N LYS A 83 12.42 15.37 4.04
CA LYS A 83 11.59 16.10 5.02
C LYS A 83 10.34 16.72 4.38
N ARG A 84 9.19 16.05 4.40
CA ARG A 84 7.96 16.60 3.80
C ARG A 84 6.78 16.54 4.76
N ASN A 85 6.18 17.72 4.90
CA ASN A 85 5.02 17.98 5.73
C ASN A 85 3.76 17.43 5.02
N GLY A 86 3.01 16.53 5.67
CA GLY A 86 1.71 16.02 5.19
C GLY A 86 1.77 14.78 4.29
N THR A 87 2.53 13.76 4.72
CA THR A 87 2.66 12.45 4.07
C THR A 87 2.26 11.31 5.02
N PHE A 88 1.40 11.57 6.01
CA PHE A 88 1.10 10.61 7.07
C PHE A 88 0.35 9.41 6.51
N LEU A 89 -0.73 9.64 5.75
CA LEU A 89 -1.56 8.57 5.22
C LEU A 89 -0.81 7.76 4.15
N THR A 90 -0.07 8.44 3.27
CA THR A 90 0.77 7.79 2.25
C THR A 90 1.89 6.96 2.88
N GLY A 91 2.55 7.50 3.90
CA GLY A 91 3.60 6.80 4.64
C GLY A 91 3.08 5.59 5.40
N LEU A 92 1.90 5.71 6.01
CA LEU A 92 1.21 4.60 6.68
C LEU A 92 0.90 3.47 5.69
N TYR A 93 0.39 3.81 4.50
CA TYR A 93 0.09 2.81 3.47
C TYR A 93 1.36 2.09 2.98
N LEU A 94 2.45 2.83 2.77
CA LEU A 94 3.74 2.23 2.42
C LEU A 94 4.26 1.32 3.53
N PHE A 95 4.11 1.71 4.80
CA PHE A 95 4.45 0.88 5.94
C PHE A 95 3.63 -0.41 5.95
N THR A 96 2.31 -0.36 5.76
CA THR A 96 1.49 -1.56 5.64
C THR A 96 1.98 -2.47 4.49
N LYS A 97 2.31 -1.90 3.33
CA LYS A 97 2.86 -2.67 2.20
C LYS A 97 4.20 -3.32 2.54
N LEU A 98 5.02 -2.67 3.36
CA LEU A 98 6.26 -3.23 3.85
C LEU A 98 6.00 -4.38 4.83
N VAL A 99 5.05 -4.23 5.76
CA VAL A 99 4.64 -5.30 6.67
C VAL A 99 4.08 -6.50 5.89
N TYR A 100 3.35 -6.26 4.80
CA TYR A 100 2.94 -7.31 3.85
C TYR A 100 4.12 -8.07 3.25
N ALA A 101 5.10 -7.35 2.68
CA ALA A 101 6.27 -7.97 2.09
C ALA A 101 7.07 -8.75 3.15
N GLY A 102 7.30 -8.14 4.31
CA GLY A 102 7.98 -8.76 5.45
C GLY A 102 7.25 -9.99 5.99
N SER A 103 5.91 -10.00 6.00
CA SER A 103 5.13 -11.17 6.46
C SER A 103 5.33 -12.37 5.53
N VAL A 104 5.34 -12.16 4.21
CA VAL A 104 5.57 -13.24 3.24
C VAL A 104 7.00 -13.76 3.31
N ILE A 105 7.98 -12.85 3.44
CA ILE A 105 9.39 -13.22 3.65
C ILE A 105 9.56 -14.00 4.96
N GLY A 106 8.93 -13.56 6.04
CA GLY A 106 8.94 -14.27 7.32
C GLY A 106 8.35 -15.67 7.23
N GLN A 107 7.25 -15.85 6.50
CA GLN A 107 6.67 -17.17 6.25
C GLN A 107 7.59 -18.05 5.40
N PHE A 108 8.29 -17.47 4.43
CA PHE A 108 9.31 -18.18 3.66
C PHE A 108 10.47 -18.65 4.55
N PHE A 109 10.92 -17.83 5.49
CA PHE A 109 11.93 -18.21 6.49
C PHE A 109 11.44 -19.29 7.46
N VAL A 110 10.21 -19.21 7.97
CA VAL A 110 9.61 -20.24 8.82
C VAL A 110 9.54 -21.58 8.08
N LEU A 111 9.16 -21.56 6.80
CA LEU A 111 9.14 -22.76 5.96
C LEU A 111 10.55 -23.35 5.77
N ASN A 112 11.56 -22.49 5.57
CA ASN A 112 12.95 -22.91 5.49
C ASN A 112 13.45 -23.52 6.81
N ALA A 113 13.06 -22.96 7.95
CA ALA A 113 13.40 -23.50 9.26
C ALA A 113 12.72 -24.85 9.53
N PHE A 114 11.45 -25.01 9.14
CA PHE A 114 10.71 -26.27 9.31
C PHE A 114 11.33 -27.43 8.52
N MET A 115 11.86 -27.18 7.33
CA MET A 115 12.52 -28.21 6.52
C MET A 115 13.93 -28.58 6.97
N ALA A 116 14.52 -27.87 7.94
CA ALA A 116 15.87 -28.08 8.47
C ALA A 116 17.00 -28.22 7.41
N THR A 117 16.75 -27.78 6.18
CA THR A 117 17.61 -27.92 5.00
C THR A 117 17.56 -26.64 4.17
N ASN A 118 18.51 -26.43 3.26
CA ASN A 118 18.58 -25.24 2.39
C ASN A 118 17.39 -25.20 1.40
N TYR A 119 16.22 -24.78 1.86
CA TYR A 119 14.97 -24.74 1.09
C TYR A 119 14.84 -23.49 0.22
N THR A 120 15.65 -22.47 0.48
CA THR A 120 15.65 -21.20 -0.26
C THR A 120 15.80 -21.41 -1.78
N MET A 121 16.66 -22.33 -2.21
CA MET A 121 16.92 -22.62 -3.63
C MET A 121 16.14 -23.83 -4.19
N TYR A 122 15.30 -24.47 -3.38
CA TYR A 122 14.68 -25.76 -3.72
C TYR A 122 13.85 -25.70 -5.02
N GLY A 123 13.02 -24.68 -5.20
CA GLY A 123 12.23 -24.57 -6.43
C GLY A 123 13.06 -24.33 -7.69
N TYR A 124 14.22 -23.67 -7.58
CA TYR A 124 15.15 -23.52 -8.69
C TYR A 124 15.80 -24.85 -9.06
N GLU A 125 16.18 -25.66 -8.07
CA GLU A 125 16.72 -27.02 -8.28
C GLU A 125 15.71 -27.93 -8.97
N VAL A 126 14.44 -27.87 -8.54
CA VAL A 126 13.33 -28.60 -9.17
C VAL A 126 13.15 -28.16 -10.63
N LEU A 127 13.10 -26.85 -10.90
CA LEU A 127 12.91 -26.33 -12.25
C LEU A 127 14.06 -26.74 -13.18
N ASN A 128 15.30 -26.64 -12.70
CA ASN A 128 16.49 -27.03 -13.46
C ASN A 128 16.53 -28.54 -13.77
N SER A 129 16.06 -29.36 -12.82
CA SER A 129 15.99 -30.82 -12.98
C SER A 129 14.94 -31.24 -14.01
N LEU A 130 13.80 -30.54 -14.04
CA LEU A 130 12.75 -30.72 -15.06
C LEU A 130 13.24 -30.30 -16.45
N LEU A 131 13.92 -29.15 -16.55
CA LEU A 131 14.51 -28.67 -17.81
C LEU A 131 15.59 -29.62 -18.34
N SER A 132 16.39 -30.20 -17.44
CA SER A 132 17.48 -31.13 -17.78
C SER A 132 17.02 -32.57 -18.06
N LYS A 133 15.71 -32.85 -18.02
CA LYS A 133 15.11 -34.20 -18.19
C LYS A 133 15.76 -35.30 -17.34
N ARG A 134 16.30 -34.95 -16.16
CA ARG A 134 16.90 -35.95 -15.28
C ARG A 134 15.80 -36.81 -14.66
N PRO A 135 16.00 -38.14 -14.52
CA PRO A 135 15.03 -38.98 -13.83
C PRO A 135 14.86 -38.45 -12.41
N TRP A 136 13.61 -38.21 -12.01
CA TRP A 136 13.21 -37.83 -10.66
C TRP A 136 13.54 -39.00 -9.71
N ARG A 137 14.76 -39.03 -9.16
CA ARG A 137 15.15 -39.97 -8.10
C ARG A 137 14.63 -39.45 -6.75
N ASP A 138 14.34 -40.37 -5.84
CA ASP A 138 13.89 -40.07 -4.48
C ASP A 138 14.69 -38.91 -3.88
N SER A 139 14.00 -37.83 -3.54
CA SER A 139 14.65 -36.68 -2.93
C SER A 139 15.24 -37.11 -1.58
N PRO A 140 16.54 -36.92 -1.33
CA PRO A 140 17.15 -37.26 -0.04
C PRO A 140 16.55 -36.42 1.11
N ARG A 141 15.83 -35.35 0.77
CA ARG A 141 15.14 -34.46 1.70
C ARG A 141 13.77 -35.00 2.13
N PHE A 142 13.15 -35.84 1.30
CA PHE A 142 11.85 -36.47 1.54
C PHE A 142 11.91 -37.98 1.25
N PRO A 143 12.59 -38.78 2.10
CA PRO A 143 12.67 -40.22 1.90
C PRO A 143 11.29 -40.88 1.98
N THR A 144 10.96 -41.70 0.98
CA THR A 144 9.75 -42.52 0.93
C THR A 144 9.90 -43.82 1.72
N VAL A 145 11.15 -44.24 1.95
CA VAL A 145 11.56 -45.44 2.68
C VAL A 145 12.64 -45.06 3.70
N THR A 146 12.50 -45.52 4.95
CA THR A 146 13.45 -45.26 6.05
C THR A 146 13.72 -46.53 6.85
N PHE A 147 14.92 -46.68 7.40
CA PHE A 147 15.21 -47.75 8.36
C PHE A 147 14.92 -47.27 9.78
N CYS A 148 14.24 -48.10 10.57
CA CYS A 148 13.92 -47.83 11.96
C CYS A 148 14.52 -48.92 12.85
N ASP A 149 15.24 -48.50 13.88
CA ASP A 149 15.89 -49.40 14.82
C ASP A 149 15.00 -49.57 16.05
N PHE A 150 14.68 -50.82 16.36
CA PHE A 150 13.90 -51.21 17.53
C PHE A 150 14.78 -51.93 18.54
N GLU A 151 14.77 -51.46 19.79
CA GLU A 151 15.43 -52.13 20.90
C GLU A 151 14.44 -53.05 21.61
N ILE A 152 14.69 -54.36 21.57
CA ILE A 152 13.88 -55.36 22.27
C ILE A 152 14.74 -55.97 23.38
N ARG A 153 14.21 -56.03 24.60
CA ARG A 153 14.86 -56.68 25.75
C ARG A 153 14.41 -58.12 25.85
N GLN A 154 15.35 -59.07 25.74
CA GLN A 154 15.11 -60.48 26.06
C GLN A 154 16.02 -60.91 27.21
N LEU A 155 15.39 -61.42 28.28
CA LEU A 155 15.96 -61.89 29.55
C LEU A 155 16.83 -60.87 30.33
N GLN A 156 17.89 -60.34 29.76
CA GLN A 156 18.70 -59.23 30.32
C GLN A 156 19.56 -58.51 29.27
N ASN A 157 19.46 -58.90 27.99
CA ASN A 157 20.25 -58.36 26.89
C ASN A 157 19.36 -57.47 26.01
N VAL A 158 19.84 -56.27 25.67
CA VAL A 158 19.17 -55.37 24.70
C VAL A 158 19.67 -55.77 23.31
N GLN A 159 18.77 -56.21 22.44
CA GLN A 159 19.09 -56.51 21.04
C GLN A 159 18.42 -55.45 20.15
N THR A 160 19.21 -54.87 19.23
CA THR A 160 18.72 -53.91 18.24
C THR A 160 18.35 -54.64 16.95
N PHE A 161 17.12 -54.43 16.48
CA PHE A 161 16.64 -54.93 15.19
C PHE A 161 16.36 -53.76 14.26
N THR A 162 16.82 -53.84 13.02
CA THR A 162 16.58 -52.81 12.01
C THR A 162 15.50 -53.28 11.04
N VAL A 163 14.47 -52.47 10.81
CA VAL A 163 13.39 -52.79 9.87
C VAL A 163 13.19 -51.67 8.85
N GLN A 164 12.72 -52.04 7.66
CA GLN A 164 12.41 -51.09 6.60
C GLN A 164 10.97 -50.57 6.78
N CYS A 165 10.81 -49.28 6.99
CA CYS A 165 9.54 -48.58 7.06
C CYS A 165 9.26 -47.81 5.76
N VAL A 166 8.00 -47.80 5.32
CA VAL A 166 7.54 -46.97 4.19
C VAL A 166 6.72 -45.82 4.75
N LEU A 167 7.00 -44.59 4.32
CA LEU A 167 6.30 -43.37 4.72
C LEU A 167 5.61 -42.72 3.51
N PRO A 168 4.40 -43.19 3.11
CA PRO A 168 3.64 -42.61 2.00
C PRO A 168 3.33 -41.12 2.20
N ALA A 169 3.18 -40.67 3.45
CA ALA A 169 2.92 -39.28 3.81
C ALA A 169 4.02 -38.32 3.32
N ASN A 170 5.28 -38.79 3.23
CA ASN A 170 6.39 -37.95 2.85
C ASN A 170 6.38 -37.60 1.36
N LEU A 171 5.88 -38.52 0.52
CA LEU A 171 5.67 -38.29 -0.91
C LEU A 171 4.62 -37.18 -1.15
N PHE A 172 3.55 -37.18 -0.34
CA PHE A 172 2.52 -36.14 -0.41
C PHE A 172 3.08 -34.77 0.02
N ASN A 173 3.79 -34.75 1.14
CA ASN A 173 4.46 -33.55 1.64
C ASN A 173 5.41 -32.95 0.61
N GLU A 174 6.22 -33.78 -0.04
CA GLU A 174 7.13 -33.33 -1.09
C GLU A 174 6.40 -32.51 -2.17
N LYS A 175 5.26 -33.02 -2.70
CA LYS A 175 4.52 -32.31 -3.75
C LYS A 175 3.86 -31.03 -3.25
N VAL A 176 3.27 -31.06 -2.04
CA VAL A 176 2.66 -29.88 -1.41
C VAL A 176 3.70 -28.78 -1.19
N PHE A 177 4.89 -29.14 -0.73
CA PHE A 177 5.95 -28.17 -0.47
C PHE A 177 6.46 -27.50 -1.74
N ILE A 178 6.67 -28.27 -2.83
CA ILE A 178 7.02 -27.71 -4.14
C ILE A 178 5.99 -26.67 -4.56
N PHE A 179 4.70 -27.01 -4.50
CA PHE A 179 3.62 -26.10 -4.84
C PHE A 179 3.65 -24.83 -3.95
N MET A 180 3.81 -25.00 -2.64
CA MET A 180 3.90 -23.89 -1.68
C MET A 180 5.09 -22.97 -1.95
N TRP A 181 6.25 -23.49 -2.36
CA TRP A 181 7.43 -22.67 -2.69
C TRP A 181 7.15 -21.79 -3.90
N PHE A 182 6.60 -22.34 -4.98
CA PHE A 182 6.27 -21.56 -6.18
C PHE A 182 5.20 -20.50 -5.87
N TRP A 183 4.21 -20.87 -5.08
CA TRP A 183 3.16 -19.96 -4.63
C TRP A 183 3.72 -18.81 -3.76
N LEU A 184 4.51 -19.11 -2.73
CA LEU A 184 5.10 -18.08 -1.86
C LEU A 184 6.09 -17.18 -2.61
N SER A 185 6.86 -17.74 -3.55
CA SER A 185 7.76 -16.97 -4.43
C SER A 185 6.98 -16.00 -5.31
N LEU A 186 5.87 -16.44 -5.92
CA LEU A 186 4.98 -15.57 -6.71
C LEU A 186 4.37 -14.47 -5.84
N VAL A 187 3.83 -14.80 -4.67
CA VAL A 187 3.23 -13.82 -3.75
C VAL A 187 4.27 -12.81 -3.26
N THR A 188 5.51 -13.25 -3.01
CA THR A 188 6.63 -12.36 -2.65
C THR A 188 6.92 -11.39 -3.78
N LEU A 189 7.07 -11.88 -5.01
CA LEU A 189 7.34 -11.05 -6.18
C LEU A 189 6.26 -9.98 -6.41
N VAL A 190 4.99 -10.38 -6.37
CA VAL A 190 3.85 -9.47 -6.53
C VAL A 190 3.81 -8.42 -5.41
N SER A 191 4.10 -8.83 -4.17
CA SER A 191 4.11 -7.93 -3.00
C SER A 191 5.25 -6.91 -3.09
N VAL A 192 6.46 -7.34 -3.47
CA VAL A 192 7.62 -6.46 -3.67
C VAL A 192 7.38 -5.51 -4.84
N PHE A 193 6.87 -6.01 -5.99
CA PHE A 193 6.53 -5.15 -7.12
C PHE A 193 5.48 -4.11 -6.75
N SER A 194 4.44 -4.50 -6.00
CA SER A 194 3.45 -3.57 -5.47
C SER A 194 4.08 -2.52 -4.56
N LEU A 195 5.02 -2.89 -3.69
CA LEU A 195 5.71 -1.96 -2.80
C LEU A 195 6.56 -0.97 -3.61
N LEU A 196 7.39 -1.47 -4.53
CA LEU A 196 8.26 -0.64 -5.39
C LEU A 196 7.46 0.34 -6.25
N LYS A 197 6.34 -0.11 -6.85
CA LYS A 197 5.45 0.75 -7.63
C LYS A 197 4.93 1.93 -6.80
N TRP A 198 4.44 1.66 -5.59
CA TRP A 198 3.91 2.71 -4.71
C TRP A 198 5.00 3.60 -4.14
N LEU A 199 6.17 3.05 -3.84
CA LEU A 199 7.35 3.79 -3.42
C LEU A 199 7.78 4.77 -4.52
N TYR A 200 7.91 4.30 -5.76
CA TYR A 200 8.23 5.14 -6.92
C TYR A 200 7.19 6.26 -7.11
N ILE A 201 5.90 5.92 -7.03
CA ILE A 201 4.80 6.89 -7.11
C ILE A 201 4.90 7.97 -6.03
N SER A 202 5.19 7.57 -4.79
CA SER A 202 5.24 8.46 -3.63
C SER A 202 6.48 9.37 -3.66
N THR A 203 7.63 8.85 -4.06
CA THR A 203 8.89 9.62 -4.10
C THR A 203 8.96 10.56 -5.31
N TYR A 204 8.41 10.14 -6.45
CA TYR A 204 8.52 10.88 -7.71
C TYR A 204 7.45 11.98 -7.85
N LYS A 205 7.70 13.16 -7.27
CA LYS A 205 6.84 14.38 -7.33
C LYS A 205 6.24 14.70 -8.71
N PRO A 206 6.97 14.62 -9.85
CA PRO A 206 6.39 14.94 -11.15
C PRO A 206 5.27 13.97 -11.54
N SER A 207 5.22 12.77 -10.96
CA SER A 207 4.09 11.83 -11.12
C SER A 207 2.79 12.44 -10.61
N ASN A 208 2.80 13.07 -9.42
CA ASN A 208 1.62 13.68 -8.81
C ASN A 208 1.08 14.84 -9.66
N LEU A 209 1.97 15.70 -10.15
CA LEU A 209 1.61 16.76 -11.10
C LEU A 209 1.03 16.22 -12.40
N ARG A 210 1.68 15.20 -13.00
CA ARG A 210 1.22 14.60 -14.25
C ARG A 210 -0.13 13.91 -14.09
N TYR A 211 -0.35 13.24 -12.96
CA TYR A 211 -1.62 12.62 -12.60
C TYR A 211 -2.75 13.66 -12.57
N VAL A 212 -2.66 14.69 -11.72
CA VAL A 212 -3.71 15.72 -11.62
C VAL A 212 -3.90 16.48 -12.94
N LYS A 213 -2.81 16.73 -13.68
CA LYS A 213 -2.87 17.36 -15.00
C LYS A 213 -3.65 16.50 -16.01
N LYS A 214 -3.41 15.18 -16.05
CA LYS A 214 -4.11 14.24 -16.94
C LYS A 214 -5.62 14.35 -16.74
N TYR A 215 -6.09 14.29 -15.50
CA TYR A 215 -7.52 14.33 -15.20
C TYR A 215 -8.18 15.67 -15.53
N ARG A 216 -7.52 16.81 -15.30
CA ARG A 216 -8.07 18.11 -15.76
C ARG A 216 -8.12 18.22 -17.28
N THR A 217 -7.16 17.62 -17.99
CA THR A 217 -7.19 17.55 -19.46
C THR A 217 -8.37 16.72 -19.96
N ILE A 218 -8.80 15.68 -19.25
CA ILE A 218 -10.00 14.89 -19.59
C ILE A 218 -11.27 15.77 -19.55
N VAL A 219 -11.37 16.71 -18.59
CA VAL A 219 -12.49 17.68 -18.51
C VAL A 219 -12.37 18.81 -19.55
N GLY A 220 -11.37 18.77 -20.44
CA GLY A 220 -11.12 19.82 -21.42
C GLY A 220 -10.55 21.12 -20.84
N LYS A 221 -10.19 21.15 -19.55
CA LYS A 221 -9.64 22.34 -18.87
C LYS A 221 -8.12 22.30 -18.83
N PHE A 222 -7.50 22.97 -19.80
CA PHE A 222 -6.03 23.11 -19.85
C PHE A 222 -5.54 24.18 -18.87
N PRO A 223 -4.48 23.92 -18.07
CA PRO A 223 -3.87 24.98 -17.28
C PRO A 223 -3.21 26.00 -18.21
N LEU A 224 -3.71 27.24 -18.21
CA LEU A 224 -3.08 28.35 -18.92
C LEU A 224 -1.63 28.54 -18.43
N ARG A 225 -0.75 29.10 -19.28
CA ARG A 225 0.66 29.38 -18.92
C ARG A 225 0.76 30.19 -17.62
N THR A 226 -0.15 31.15 -17.43
CA THR A 226 -0.25 32.02 -16.25
C THR A 226 -0.61 31.24 -14.98
N GLU A 227 -1.47 30.23 -15.08
CA GLU A 227 -1.95 29.45 -13.94
C GLU A 227 -0.98 28.35 -13.51
N ARG A 228 0.10 28.09 -14.26
CA ARG A 228 1.03 26.98 -13.99
C ARG A 228 1.63 27.04 -12.58
N ARG A 229 1.95 28.23 -12.07
CA ARG A 229 2.46 28.42 -10.70
C ARG A 229 1.38 28.14 -9.65
N LEU A 230 0.16 28.61 -9.89
CA LEU A 230 -0.99 28.35 -9.01
C LEU A 230 -1.33 26.86 -8.98
N PHE A 231 -1.30 26.20 -10.14
CA PHE A 231 -1.51 24.76 -10.25
C PHE A 231 -0.45 23.95 -9.50
N LYS A 232 0.83 24.33 -9.60
CA LYS A 232 1.89 23.70 -8.81
C LYS A 232 1.63 23.85 -7.30
N ARG A 233 1.18 25.02 -6.84
CA ARG A 233 0.82 25.27 -5.43
C ARG A 233 -0.38 24.45 -4.99
N PHE A 234 -1.43 24.34 -5.82
CA PHE A 234 -2.56 23.46 -5.56
C PHE A 234 -2.12 22.02 -5.30
N VAL A 235 -1.33 21.45 -6.22
CA VAL A 235 -0.90 20.05 -6.08
C VAL A 235 0.03 19.86 -4.86
N HIS A 236 0.99 20.74 -4.64
CA HIS A 236 2.02 20.51 -3.61
C HIS A 236 1.65 21.02 -2.21
N GLN A 237 0.90 22.11 -2.10
CA GLN A 237 0.60 22.77 -0.82
C GLN A 237 -0.82 22.50 -0.33
N TYR A 238 -1.80 22.52 -1.24
CA TYR A 238 -3.20 22.30 -0.90
C TYR A 238 -3.55 20.81 -0.84
N LEU A 239 -3.35 20.08 -1.94
CA LEU A 239 -3.68 18.65 -2.04
C LEU A 239 -2.65 17.75 -1.34
N ARG A 240 -1.36 18.14 -1.40
CA ARG A 240 -0.23 17.40 -0.82
C ARG A 240 -0.13 15.97 -1.39
N ASP A 241 0.85 15.20 -0.92
CA ASP A 241 1.02 13.82 -1.38
C ASP A 241 -0.13 12.93 -0.87
N ASP A 242 -0.65 13.18 0.34
CA ASP A 242 -1.77 12.43 0.94
C ASP A 242 -3.10 12.62 0.18
N GLY A 243 -3.45 13.84 -0.24
CA GLY A 243 -4.66 14.05 -1.04
C GLY A 243 -4.57 13.43 -2.44
N VAL A 244 -3.40 13.50 -3.07
CA VAL A 244 -3.16 12.80 -4.35
C VAL A 244 -3.25 11.29 -4.16
N PHE A 245 -2.77 10.75 -3.04
CA PHE A 245 -2.89 9.34 -2.69
C PHE A 245 -4.37 8.92 -2.55
N VAL A 246 -5.18 9.68 -1.81
CA VAL A 246 -6.63 9.42 -1.69
C VAL A 246 -7.30 9.41 -3.07
N LEU A 247 -7.02 10.42 -3.91
CA LEU A 247 -7.59 10.46 -5.27
C LEU A 247 -7.17 9.26 -6.13
N ARG A 248 -5.93 8.79 -6.02
CA ARG A 248 -5.46 7.57 -6.71
C ARG A 248 -6.14 6.30 -6.18
N MET A 249 -6.49 6.28 -4.90
CA MET A 249 -7.22 5.16 -4.30
C MET A 249 -8.68 5.13 -4.77
N LEU A 250 -9.33 6.30 -4.81
CA LEU A 250 -10.68 6.44 -5.35
C LEU A 250 -10.72 6.04 -6.82
N ALA A 251 -9.75 6.47 -7.62
CA ALA A 251 -9.65 6.14 -9.05
C ALA A 251 -9.52 4.65 -9.37
N ARG A 252 -9.13 3.81 -8.40
CA ARG A 252 -9.12 2.35 -8.60
C ARG A 252 -10.49 1.71 -8.44
N ASN A 253 -11.43 2.41 -7.83
CA ASN A 253 -12.76 1.89 -7.48
C ASN A 253 -13.89 2.57 -8.27
N THR A 254 -13.58 3.55 -9.12
CA THR A 254 -14.57 4.27 -9.94
C THR A 254 -14.02 4.62 -11.32
N THR A 255 -14.87 5.24 -12.14
CA THR A 255 -14.52 5.66 -13.48
C THR A 255 -13.63 6.91 -13.48
N ASP A 256 -12.76 7.01 -14.49
CA ASP A 256 -11.82 8.14 -14.62
C ASP A 256 -12.55 9.49 -14.74
N ILE A 257 -13.79 9.52 -15.26
CA ILE A 257 -14.61 10.74 -15.38
C ILE A 257 -15.01 11.29 -14.01
N VAL A 258 -15.46 10.43 -13.09
CA VAL A 258 -15.85 10.84 -11.73
C VAL A 258 -14.68 11.49 -10.99
N ILE A 259 -13.48 10.92 -11.13
CA ILE A 259 -12.26 11.48 -10.55
C ILE A 259 -11.88 12.81 -11.20
N ALA A 260 -12.06 12.93 -12.51
CA ALA A 260 -11.81 14.17 -13.23
C ALA A 260 -12.70 15.32 -12.73
N LEU A 261 -13.99 15.04 -12.52
CA LEU A 261 -14.96 15.99 -11.95
C LEU A 261 -14.63 16.34 -10.49
N LEU A 262 -14.28 15.34 -9.67
CA LEU A 262 -13.89 15.56 -8.28
C LEU A 262 -12.64 16.44 -8.16
N ILE A 263 -11.62 16.20 -9.00
CA ILE A 263 -10.41 17.01 -9.07
C ILE A 263 -10.73 18.44 -9.50
N ASP A 264 -11.65 18.63 -10.45
CA ASP A 264 -12.05 19.97 -10.87
C ASP A 264 -12.81 20.70 -9.76
N ASN A 265 -13.71 20.04 -9.03
CA ASN A 265 -14.40 20.61 -7.87
C ASN A 265 -13.39 21.08 -6.80
N LEU A 266 -12.43 20.23 -6.42
CA LEU A 266 -11.36 20.58 -5.48
C LEU A 266 -10.51 21.77 -5.98
N TRP A 267 -10.25 21.85 -7.28
CA TRP A 267 -9.56 22.99 -7.89
C TRP A 267 -10.38 24.29 -7.77
N GLN A 268 -11.68 24.25 -8.05
CA GLN A 268 -12.55 25.43 -7.92
C GLN A 268 -12.62 25.91 -6.47
N ASN A 269 -12.73 24.99 -5.50
CA ASN A 269 -12.73 25.33 -4.07
C ASN A 269 -11.41 26.02 -3.68
N TYR A 270 -10.27 25.49 -4.11
CA TYR A 270 -8.96 26.11 -3.87
C TYR A 270 -8.84 27.51 -4.48
N VAL A 271 -9.23 27.68 -5.74
CA VAL A 271 -9.20 29.00 -6.42
C VAL A 271 -10.14 29.98 -5.73
N GLY A 272 -11.32 29.54 -5.32
CA GLY A 272 -12.28 30.33 -4.54
C GLY A 272 -11.70 30.80 -3.20
N GLN A 273 -11.05 29.89 -2.45
CA GLN A 273 -10.36 30.22 -1.20
C GLN A 273 -9.25 31.26 -1.43
N GLN A 274 -8.43 31.11 -2.48
CA GLN A 274 -7.37 32.07 -2.81
C GLN A 274 -7.93 33.47 -3.16
N LYS A 275 -9.02 33.54 -3.93
CA LYS A 275 -9.69 34.81 -4.25
C LYS A 275 -10.24 35.49 -2.99
N ARG A 276 -10.84 34.73 -2.07
CA ARG A 276 -11.33 35.26 -0.78
C ARG A 276 -10.20 35.81 0.08
N GLN A 277 -9.07 35.10 0.16
CA GLN A 277 -7.88 35.57 0.89
C GLN A 277 -7.31 36.87 0.31
N LEU A 278 -7.26 37.00 -1.02
CA LEU A 278 -6.84 38.22 -1.69
C LEU A 278 -7.79 39.39 -1.41
N LYS A 279 -9.10 39.16 -1.41
CA LYS A 279 -10.11 40.20 -1.10
C LYS A 279 -10.00 40.68 0.35
N ASN A 280 -9.83 39.77 1.31
CA ASN A 280 -9.70 40.13 2.72
C ASN A 280 -8.35 40.81 3.02
N GLY A 281 -7.27 40.41 2.36
CA GLY A 281 -5.96 41.10 2.46
C GLY A 281 -5.95 42.48 1.81
N SER A 282 -6.77 42.70 0.78
CA SER A 282 -7.02 44.02 0.20
C SER A 282 -7.85 44.91 1.12
N TRP A 283 -8.87 44.36 1.80
CA TRP A 283 -9.65 45.09 2.81
C TRP A 283 -8.79 45.56 3.98
N SER A 284 -7.97 44.67 4.54
CA SER A 284 -7.06 45.01 5.65
C SER A 284 -6.00 46.06 5.27
N LYS A 285 -5.52 46.07 4.02
CA LYS A 285 -4.63 47.13 3.50
C LYS A 285 -5.32 48.48 3.30
N ASN A 286 -6.60 48.48 2.93
CA ASN A 286 -7.36 49.72 2.78
C ASN A 286 -7.76 50.29 4.16
N GLU A 287 -8.12 49.45 5.12
CA GLU A 287 -8.41 49.88 6.51
C GLU A 287 -7.16 50.42 7.22
N THR A 288 -5.99 49.80 7.03
CA THR A 288 -4.72 50.31 7.59
C THR A 288 -4.26 51.61 6.92
N ASN A 289 -4.55 51.80 5.62
CA ASN A 289 -4.28 53.07 4.96
C ASN A 289 -5.26 54.18 5.36
N GLN A 290 -6.52 53.84 5.70
CA GLN A 290 -7.49 54.81 6.21
C GLN A 290 -7.21 55.23 7.66
N LEU A 291 -6.76 54.30 8.52
CA LEU A 291 -6.33 54.57 9.90
C LEU A 291 -4.97 55.29 10.02
N ALA A 292 -4.20 55.40 8.93
CA ALA A 292 -2.93 56.13 8.88
C ALA A 292 -3.06 57.53 8.25
N SER A 293 -4.27 57.92 7.85
CA SER A 293 -4.59 59.20 7.22
C SER A 293 -5.54 60.09 8.04
N ASP A 294 -5.92 59.63 9.24
CA ASP A 294 -6.54 60.42 10.32
C ASP A 294 -5.50 60.67 11.43
#